data_AF-A0A3D0PGN3-F1
#
_entry.id   AF-A0A3D0PGN3-F1
#
_cell.length_a   1.000
_cell.length_b   1.000
_cell.length_c   1.000
_cell.angle_alpha   90.00
_cell.angle_beta   90.00
_cell.angle_gamma   90.00
#
_symmetry.space_group_name_H-M   'P 1'
#
loop_
_entity.id
_entity.type
_entity.pdbx_description
1 polymer ?
#
loop_
_entity_poly.entity_id
_entity_poly.type
_entity_poly.pdbx_seq_one_letter_code
_entity_poly.pdbx_strand_id
1 'polypeptide(L)'
;CYGVIGRAFPGIEDDEPLDQYKKIVTDLSNGVDDRREIMTFNHPNLIHRACLPACMHTHHFNLLGDDLYLESYQRSSDYALGQPFNHFQV
;
A
#
# COMPACT_ATOMS: atom_id res chain seq x y z
N CYS A 1 -0.38 -6.44 -10.40
CA CYS A 1 0.31 -6.53 -9.10
C CYS A 1 -0.17 -5.44 -8.18
N TYR A 2 0.16 -4.17 -8.45
CA TYR A 2 -0.28 -3.03 -7.62
C TYR A 2 -1.79 -2.96 -7.41
N GLY A 3 -2.57 -2.73 -8.48
CA GLY A 3 -4.02 -2.52 -8.35
C GLY A 3 -4.75 -3.71 -7.72
N VAL A 4 -4.48 -4.93 -8.18
CA VAL A 4 -5.14 -6.15 -7.66
C VAL A 4 -4.78 -6.37 -6.19
N ILE A 5 -3.49 -6.34 -5.81
CA ILE A 5 -3.11 -6.56 -4.41
C ILE A 5 -3.64 -5.41 -3.53
N GLY A 6 -3.65 -4.16 -4.01
CA GLY A 6 -4.13 -3.02 -3.25
C GLY A 6 -5.66 -2.95 -3.05
N ARG A 7 -6.43 -3.34 -4.07
CA ARG A 7 -7.90 -3.16 -4.10
C ARG A 7 -8.69 -4.45 -3.96
N ALA A 8 -8.04 -5.60 -4.10
CA ALA A 8 -8.62 -6.93 -4.01
C ALA A 8 -7.55 -7.91 -3.48
N PHE A 9 -7.00 -7.60 -2.31
CA PHE A 9 -6.02 -8.46 -1.64
C PHE A 9 -6.68 -9.81 -1.35
N PRO A 10 -6.12 -10.93 -1.85
CA PRO A 10 -6.79 -12.22 -1.72
C PRO A 10 -6.96 -12.64 -0.26
N GLY A 11 -8.19 -13.01 0.09
CA GLY A 11 -8.53 -13.60 1.38
C GLY A 11 -8.15 -15.07 1.47
N ILE A 12 -8.42 -15.69 2.62
CA ILE A 12 -8.21 -17.13 2.83
C ILE A 12 -9.53 -17.85 2.54
N GLU A 13 -9.47 -18.92 1.74
CA GLU A 13 -10.63 -19.78 1.41
C GLU A 13 -11.84 -19.00 0.88
N ASP A 14 -12.87 -18.82 1.72
CA ASP A 14 -14.16 -18.20 1.40
C ASP A 14 -14.22 -16.70 1.76
N ASP A 15 -13.11 -16.11 2.22
CA ASP A 15 -13.03 -14.69 2.50
C ASP A 15 -13.17 -13.85 1.21
N GLU A 16 -14.02 -12.83 1.27
CA GLU A 16 -14.09 -11.82 0.23
C GLU A 16 -12.75 -11.07 0.12
N PRO A 17 -12.30 -10.70 -1.09
CA PRO A 17 -11.06 -9.94 -1.27
C PRO A 17 -11.07 -8.62 -0.49
N LEU A 18 -9.97 -8.33 0.20
CA LEU A 18 -9.81 -7.10 0.98
C LEU A 18 -9.36 -5.93 0.10
N ASP A 19 -10.17 -4.87 0.03
CA ASP A 19 -9.74 -3.57 -0.50
C ASP A 19 -9.00 -2.79 0.60
N GLN A 20 -7.66 -2.93 0.64
CA GLN A 20 -6.80 -2.29 1.63
C GLN A 20 -6.94 -0.76 1.59
N TYR A 21 -6.99 -0.19 0.38
CA TYR A 21 -7.11 1.27 0.20
C TYR A 21 -8.44 1.78 0.75
N LYS A 22 -9.54 1.10 0.43
CA LYS A 22 -10.87 1.49 0.92
C LYS A 22 -10.95 1.43 2.45
N LYS A 23 -10.36 0.41 3.08
CA LYS A 23 -10.28 0.31 4.55
C LYS A 23 -9.56 1.53 5.13
N ILE A 24 -8.34 1.80 4.68
CA ILE A 24 -7.52 2.91 5.17
C ILE A 24 -8.23 4.26 5.01
N VAL A 25 -8.76 4.55 3.82
CA VAL A 25 -9.48 5.80 3.58
C VAL A 25 -10.70 5.92 4.49
N THR A 26 -11.43 4.83 4.70
CA THR A 26 -12.63 4.82 5.57
C THR A 26 -12.24 5.13 7.02
N ASP A 27 -11.20 4.49 7.54
CA ASP A 27 -10.79 4.64 8.94
C ASP A 27 -10.26 6.05 9.19
N LEU A 28 -9.32 6.52 8.35
CA LEU A 28 -8.74 7.86 8.46
C LEU A 28 -9.79 8.98 8.29
N SER A 29 -10.76 8.81 7.37
CA SER A 29 -11.84 9.80 7.19
C SER A 29 -12.77 9.89 8.41
N ASN A 30 -12.85 8.83 9.21
CA ASN A 30 -13.61 8.81 10.46
C ASN A 30 -12.76 9.23 11.68
N GLY A 31 -11.51 9.65 11.47
CA GLY A 31 -10.58 10.00 12.54
C GLY A 31 -10.08 8.79 13.35
N VAL A 32 -10.20 7.58 12.80
CA VAL A 32 -9.70 6.36 13.43
C VAL A 32 -8.25 6.12 12.96
N ASP A 33 -7.30 6.30 13.87
CA ASP A 33 -5.88 6.04 13.64
C ASP A 33 -5.51 4.63 14.14
N ASP A 34 -5.67 3.61 13.28
CA ASP A 34 -5.12 2.28 13.56
C ASP A 34 -3.63 2.27 13.24
N ARG A 35 -2.80 1.79 14.17
CA ARG A 35 -1.35 1.56 13.93
C ARG A 35 -1.07 0.48 12.86
N ARG A 36 -2.12 -0.02 12.21
CA ARG A 36 -2.12 -1.00 11.13
C ARG A 36 -2.70 -0.41 9.85
N GLU A 37 -2.79 0.92 9.70
CA GLU A 37 -3.08 1.55 8.41
C GLU A 37 -1.93 1.37 7.42
N ILE A 38 -1.75 0.12 6.99
CA ILE A 38 -0.65 -0.32 6.14
C ILE A 38 -1.24 -0.85 4.84
N MET A 39 -0.82 -0.27 3.73
CA MET A 39 -1.11 -0.78 2.40
C MET A 39 0.14 -1.45 1.85
N THR A 40 0.05 -2.74 1.51
CA THR A 40 1.15 -3.48 0.89
C THR A 40 0.77 -4.02 -0.49
N PHE A 41 1.71 -3.91 -1.42
CA PHE A 41 1.68 -4.54 -2.75
C PHE A 41 2.56 -5.79 -2.79
N ASN A 42 3.22 -6.13 -1.69
CA ASN A 42 4.10 -7.28 -1.59
C ASN A 42 3.34 -8.48 -0.99
N HIS A 43 2.83 -9.35 -1.87
CA HIS A 43 2.23 -10.62 -1.48
C HIS A 43 3.18 -11.77 -1.85
N PRO A 44 3.92 -12.36 -0.89
CA PRO A 44 4.97 -13.35 -1.17
C PRO A 44 4.49 -14.53 -2.01
N ASN A 45 3.31 -15.08 -1.71
CA ASN A 45 2.78 -16.24 -2.46
C ASN A 45 2.27 -15.90 -3.87
N LEU A 46 2.14 -14.63 -4.24
CA LEU A 46 1.61 -14.21 -5.55
C LEU A 46 2.64 -13.45 -6.39
N ILE A 47 3.84 -13.22 -5.85
CA ILE A 47 4.92 -12.50 -6.54
C ILE A 47 5.32 -13.17 -7.86
N HIS A 48 5.24 -14.50 -7.93
CA HIS A 48 5.56 -15.28 -9.14
C HIS A 48 4.54 -15.09 -10.27
N ARG A 49 3.34 -14.56 -9.97
CA ARG A 49 2.31 -14.20 -10.96
C ARG A 49 2.48 -12.76 -11.45
N ALA A 50 3.40 -12.00 -10.86
CA ALA A 50 3.73 -10.66 -11.30
C ALA A 50 4.59 -10.68 -12.54
N CYS A 51 4.31 -9.79 -13.50
CA CYS A 51 5.29 -9.49 -14.54
C CYS A 51 6.56 -8.87 -13.92
N LEU A 52 6.38 -7.95 -12.96
CA LEU A 52 7.44 -7.37 -12.15
C LEU A 52 6.96 -7.18 -10.70
N PRO A 53 7.76 -7.55 -9.70
CA PRO A 53 7.45 -7.24 -8.30
C PRO A 53 7.47 -5.74 -8.03
N ALA A 54 6.58 -5.27 -7.16
CA ALA A 54 6.49 -3.87 -6.75
C ALA A 54 7.83 -3.33 -6.23
N CYS A 55 8.27 -2.17 -6.72
CA CYS A 55 9.47 -1.47 -6.24
C CYS A 55 9.15 -0.74 -4.93
N MET A 56 8.31 0.29 -5.00
CA MET A 56 7.65 0.88 -3.83
C MET A 56 6.49 -0.02 -3.49
N HIS A 57 6.51 -0.68 -2.33
CA HIS A 57 5.57 -1.76 -2.06
C HIS A 57 4.81 -1.63 -0.76
N THR A 58 5.24 -0.81 0.19
CA THR A 58 4.54 -0.64 1.47
C THR A 58 4.36 0.84 1.75
N HIS A 59 3.15 1.21 2.14
CA HIS A 59 2.79 2.52 2.63
C HIS A 59 2.20 2.36 4.03
N HIS A 60 2.63 3.20 4.97
CA HIS A 60 2.10 3.26 6.32
C HIS A 60 1.56 4.67 6.56
N PHE A 61 0.28 4.74 6.91
CA PHE A 61 -0.43 5.98 7.19
C PHE A 61 -0.58 6.14 8.70
N ASN A 62 -0.44 7.37 9.20
CA ASN A 62 -0.70 7.69 10.60
C ASN A 62 -1.40 9.05 10.68
N LEU A 63 -2.38 9.20 11.57
CA LEU A 63 -3.07 10.46 11.81
C LEU A 63 -2.69 11.02 13.20
N LEU A 64 -2.08 12.20 13.24
CA LEU A 64 -1.72 12.88 14.49
C LEU A 64 -2.45 14.22 14.58
N GLY A 65 -3.55 14.26 15.34
CA GLY A 65 -4.45 15.41 15.34
C GLY A 65 -5.12 15.54 13.97
N ASP A 66 -4.89 16.66 13.30
CA ASP A 66 -5.42 16.94 11.95
C ASP A 66 -4.41 16.60 10.83
N ASP A 67 -3.19 16.19 11.19
CA ASP A 67 -2.11 15.97 10.23
C ASP A 67 -2.02 14.49 9.83
N LEU A 68 -2.06 14.22 8.53
CA LEU A 68 -1.83 12.90 7.94
C LEU A 68 -0.35 12.71 7.56
N TYR A 69 0.26 11.67 8.11
CA TYR A 69 1.63 11.27 7.82
C TYR A 69 1.63 10.01 6.95
N LEU A 70 2.53 9.99 5.97
CA LEU A 70 2.75 8.86 5.07
C LEU A 70 4.22 8.47 5.06
N GLU A 71 4.49 7.22 5.39
CA GLU A 71 5.80 6.59 5.19
C GLU A 71 5.70 5.56 4.06
N SER A 72 6.61 5.65 3.08
CA SER A 72 6.64 4.74 1.93
C SER A 72 7.96 4.00 1.89
N TYR A 73 7.89 2.67 1.79
CA TYR A 73 9.06 1.81 1.66
C TYR A 73 9.22 1.28 0.23
N GLN A 74 10.43 1.47 -0.30
CA GLN A 74 10.81 1.05 -1.65
C GLN A 74 12.04 0.14 -1.62
N ARG A 75 11.86 -1.12 -2.05
CA ARG A 75 12.94 -2.15 -2.06
C ARG A 75 14.06 -1.86 -3.07
N SER A 76 13.78 -1.04 -4.07
CA SER A 76 14.70 -0.74 -5.18
C SER A 76 14.26 0.55 -5.86
N SER A 77 15.18 1.48 -6.11
CA SER A 77 14.89 2.74 -6.78
C SER A 77 15.98 3.07 -7.80
N ASP A 78 15.57 3.35 -9.03
CA ASP A 78 16.41 4.07 -9.98
C ASP A 78 16.47 5.52 -9.52
N TYR A 79 17.64 5.97 -9.07
CA TYR A 79 17.77 7.29 -8.45
C TYR A 79 17.54 8.45 -9.43
N ALA A 80 17.92 8.30 -10.69
CA ALA A 80 17.89 9.40 -11.65
C ALA A 80 16.50 9.58 -12.28
N LEU A 81 15.81 8.46 -12.56
CA LEU A 81 14.55 8.47 -13.30
C LEU A 81 13.35 8.06 -12.43
N GLY A 82 13.53 7.05 -11.58
CA GLY A 82 12.45 6.47 -10.80
C GLY A 82 12.15 7.24 -9.52
N GLN A 83 13.19 7.64 -8.78
CA GLN A 83 13.02 8.30 -7.48
C GLN A 83 12.24 9.62 -7.59
N PRO A 84 12.56 10.53 -8.53
CA PRO A 84 11.83 11.81 -8.61
C PRO A 84 10.36 11.56 -8.90
N PHE A 85 10.06 10.68 -9.86
CA PHE A 85 8.68 10.32 -10.20
C PHE A 85 7.93 9.75 -9.00
N ASN A 86 8.52 8.79 -8.30
CA ASN A 86 7.88 8.12 -7.18
C ASN A 86 7.66 9.05 -5.98
N HIS A 87 8.54 10.02 -5.73
CA HIS A 87 8.42 10.95 -4.60
C HIS A 87 7.29 11.97 -4.80
N PHE A 88 7.00 12.36 -6.04
CA PHE A 88 5.87 13.24 -6.36
C PHE A 88 4.54 12.50 -6.57
N GLN A 89 4.59 11.20 -6.86
CA GLN A 89 3.39 10.39 -7.07
C GLN A 89 2.62 10.14 -5.77
N VAL A 90 3.34 9.99 -4.66
CA VAL A 90 2.78 9.63 -3.34
C VAL A 90 2.20 10.82 -2.60
#